data_AF-A0A8S2VT92-F1
#
_entry.id   AF-A0A8S2VT92-F1
#
_cell.length_a   1.000
_cell.length_b   1.000
_cell.length_c   1.000
_cell.angle_alpha   90.00
_cell.angle_beta   90.00
_cell.angle_gamma   90.00
#
_symmetry.space_group_name_H-M   'P 1'
#
loop_
_entity.id
_entity.type
_entity.pdbx_description
1 polymer ?
#
loop_
_entity_poly.entity_id
_entity_poly.type
_entity_poly.pdbx_seq_one_letter_code
_entity_poly.pdbx_strand_id
1 'polypeptide(L)' 'MKAIINFKPYSWSSKELHKVEGFIFDSQKHKLRGLYGYWTDSLYSIDIERFEVFLKQQ' A
#
# COMPACT_ATOMS: atom_id res chain seq x y z
N MET A 1 -15.44 -0.63 -8.39
CA MET A 1 -14.33 -0.08 -7.60
C MET A 1 -14.05 -1.03 -6.45
N LYS A 2 -12.78 -1.39 -6.23
CA LYS A 2 -12.37 -2.33 -5.18
C LYS A 2 -11.10 -1.82 -4.52
N ALA A 3 -11.00 -1.87 -3.20
CA ALA A 3 -9.76 -1.62 -2.48
C ALA A 3 -9.19 -2.95 -1.95
N ILE A 4 -7.88 -3.12 -2.04
CA ILE A 4 -7.15 -4.22 -1.42
C ILE A 4 -6.12 -3.60 -0.48
N ILE A 5 -6.16 -3.98 0.79
CA ILE A 5 -5.22 -3.53 1.83
C ILE A 5 -4.57 -4.78 2.41
N ASN A 6 -3.25 -4.83 2.36
CA ASN A 6 -2.44 -5.93 2.89
C ASN A 6 -1.79 -5.47 4.20
N PHE A 7 -2.05 -6.20 5.27
CA PHE A 7 -1.38 -6.02 6.56
C PHE A 7 -0.05 -6.76 6.51
N LYS A 8 1.05 -6.02 6.55
CA LYS A 8 2.38 -6.62 6.51
C LYS A 8 2.70 -7.19 7.88
N PRO A 9 3.07 -8.48 7.96
CA PRO A 9 3.60 -9.03 9.20
C PRO A 9 4.95 -8.37 9.49
N TYR A 10 5.27 -8.20 10.76
CA TYR A 10 6.62 -7.84 11.16
C TYR A 10 7.59 -8.94 10.70
N SER A 11 8.70 -8.54 10.08
CA SER A 11 9.72 -9.49 9.65
C SER A 11 11.12 -8.95 9.92
N TRP A 12 12.12 -9.83 9.92
CA TRP A 12 13.51 -9.41 10.09
C TRP A 12 13.97 -8.48 8.96
N SER A 13 13.44 -8.68 7.74
CA SER A 13 13.72 -7.86 6.57
C SER A 13 12.92 -6.56 6.53
N SER A 14 11.72 -6.53 7.13
CA SER A 14 10.87 -5.35 7.23
C SER A 14 10.57 -5.09 8.70
N LYS A 15 11.45 -4.31 9.34
CA LYS A 15 11.37 -3.91 10.75
C LYS A 15 10.29 -2.86 11.02
N GLU A 16 9.21 -2.90 10.26
CA GLU A 16 8.12 -1.94 10.31
C GLU A 16 6.87 -2.64 10.87
N LEU A 17 6.55 -2.36 12.14
CA LEU A 17 5.34 -2.86 12.79
C LEU A 17 4.11 -2.13 12.24
N HIS A 18 2.99 -2.84 12.17
CA HIS A 18 1.67 -2.29 11.79
C HIS A 18 1.59 -1.71 10.37
N LYS A 19 2.59 -1.97 9.53
CA LYS A 19 2.62 -1.48 8.16
C LYS A 19 1.48 -2.07 7.34
N VAL A 20 0.83 -1.22 6.55
CA VAL A 20 -0.19 -1.59 5.58
C VAL A 20 0.18 -1.07 4.21
N GLU A 21 -0.07 -1.87 3.18
CA GLU A 21 0.14 -1.51 1.78
C GLU A 21 -0.99 -2.04 0.92
N GLY A 22 -1.39 -1.30 -0.11
CA GLY A 22 -2.56 -1.66 -0.88
C GLY A 22 -2.75 -0.88 -2.16
N PHE A 23 -3.84 -1.19 -2.84
CA PHE A 23 -4.22 -0.54 -4.09
C PHE A 23 -5.74 -0.34 -4.15
N ILE A 24 -6.14 0.76 -4.80
CA ILE A 24 -7.51 0.95 -5.26
C ILE A 24 -7.57 0.59 -6.74
N PHE A 25 -8.58 -0.18 -7.12
CA PHE A 25 -8.84 -0.61 -8.48
C PHE A 25 -10.15 -0.01 -9.00
N ASP A 26 -10.16 0.29 -10.29
CA ASP A 26 -11.39 0.63 -11.03
C ASP A 26 -12.31 -0.59 -11.21
N SER A 27 -13.40 -0.44 -11.96
CA SER A 27 -14.30 -1.56 -12.31
C SER A 27 -13.66 -2.56 -13.31
N GLN A 28 -12.66 -2.14 -14.06
CA GLN A 28 -11.93 -2.93 -15.06
C GLN A 28 -10.69 -3.63 -14.46
N LYS A 29 -10.45 -3.49 -13.16
CA LYS A 29 -9.30 -4.01 -12.40
C LYS A 29 -7.97 -3.31 -12.71
N HIS A 30 -7.98 -2.10 -13.25
CA HIS A 30 -6.78 -1.27 -13.33
C HIS A 30 -6.50 -0.59 -11.99
N LYS A 31 -5.22 -0.49 -11.62
CA LYS A 31 -4.79 0.22 -10.41
C LYS A 31 -4.92 1.72 -10.61
N LEU A 32 -5.65 2.38 -9.71
CA LEU A 32 -5.85 3.83 -9.72
C LEU A 32 -4.94 4.56 -8.72
N ARG A 33 -4.79 3.98 -7.53
CA ARG A 33 -4.06 4.60 -6.41
C ARG A 33 -3.29 3.56 -5.62
N GLY A 34 -2.15 3.96 -5.10
CA GLY A 34 -1.43 3.24 -4.04
C GLY A 34 -1.92 3.66 -2.67
N LEU A 35 -2.03 2.70 -1.76
CA LEU A 35 -2.35 2.91 -0.35
C LEU A 35 -1.16 2.47 0.50
N TYR A 36 -0.76 3.26 1.48
CA TYR A 36 0.31 2.90 2.42
C TYR A 36 0.15 3.60 3.77
N GLY A 37 0.82 3.07 4.80
CA GLY A 37 0.90 3.70 6.10
C GLY A 37 0.95 2.67 7.23
N TYR A 38 0.44 3.05 8.39
CA TYR A 38 0.36 2.20 9.57
C TYR A 38 -1.07 2.19 10.09
N TRP A 39 -1.68 1.01 10.27
CA TRP A 39 -3.10 0.92 10.64
C TRP A 39 -3.43 1.48 12.04
N THR A 40 -2.40 1.70 12.86
CA THR A 40 -2.52 2.29 14.21
C THR A 40 -2.31 3.80 14.24
N ASP A 41 -1.89 4.41 13.13
CA ASP A 41 -1.57 5.84 13.06
C ASP A 41 -2.31 6.50 11.90
N SER A 42 -1.89 6.22 10.66
CA SER A 42 -2.38 6.93 9.48
C SER A 42 -2.30 6.08 8.22
N LEU A 43 -3.30 6.25 7.33
CA LEU A 43 -3.37 5.63 6.00
C LEU A 43 -3.38 6.73 4.93
N TYR A 44 -2.46 6.64 3.98
CA TYR A 44 -2.26 7.61 2.91
C TYR A 44 -2.62 7.01 1.55
N SER A 45 -2.97 7.89 0.62
CA SER A 45 -3.24 7.56 -0.78
C SER A 45 -2.37 8.42 -1.67
N ILE A 46 -1.73 7.80 -2.66
CA ILE A 46 -0.87 8.49 -3.64
C ILE A 46 -1.12 7.97 -5.06
N ASP A 47 -0.65 8.73 -6.04
CA ASP A 47 -0.70 8.33 -7.44
C ASP A 47 0.02 7.00 -7.65
N ILE A 48 -0.55 6.16 -8.52
CA ILE A 48 -0.07 4.79 -8.71
C ILE A 48 1.39 4.73 -9.17
N GLU A 49 1.80 5.64 -10.06
CA GLU A 49 3.17 5.72 -10.59
C GLU A 49 4.20 5.96 -9.48
N ARG A 50 3.89 6.88 -8.56
CA ARG A 50 4.75 7.19 -7.41
C ARG A 50 4.85 6.02 -6.44
N PHE A 51 3.72 5.33 -6.23
CA PHE A 51 3.69 4.18 -5.34
C PHE A 51 4.48 2.99 -5.88
N GLU A 52 4.42 2.74 -7.19
CA GLU A 52 5.20 1.66 -7.80
C GLU A 52 6.71 1.93 -7.75
N VAL A 53 7.15 3.19 -7.85
CA VAL A 53 8.55 3.55 -7.62
C VAL A 53 8.94 3.31 -6.16
N PHE A 54 8.11 3.73 -5.20
CA PHE A 54 8.34 3.50 -3.77
C PHE A 54 8.47 2.01 -3.44
N LEU A 55 7.58 1.16 -3.97
CA LEU A 55 7.62 -0.29 -3.73
C LEU A 55 8.88 -0.98 -4.30
N LYS A 56 9.47 -0.44 -5.38
CA LYS A 56 10.71 -0.97 -5.96
C LYS A 56 11.96 -0.61 -5.16
N GLN A 57 11.87 0.37 -4.28
CA GLN A 57 12.99 0.85 -3.45
C GLN A 57 13.03 0.16 -2.08
N GLN A 58 12.03 -0.68 -1.77
CA GLN A 58 11.97 -1.48 -0.54
C GLN A 58 12.64 -2.85 -0.67
#